data_AF-M9LRB3-F1
#
_entry.id   AF-M9LRB3-F1
#
_cell.length_a   1.000
_cell.length_b   1.000
_cell.length_c   1.000
_cell.angle_alpha   90.00
_cell.angle_beta   90.00
_cell.angle_gamma   90.00
#
_symmetry.space_group_name_H-M   'P 1'
#
loop_
_entity.id
_entity.type
_entity.pdbx_description
1 polymer ?
#
loop_
_entity_poly.entity_id
_entity_poly.type
_entity_poly.pdbx_seq_one_letter_code
_entity_poly.pdbx_strand_id
1 'polypeptide(L)'
;MNSRDSLCHLFDIDLSLLDENLIDSDWENFLSDKREEMNICYKNRMHIIDDMPKRVTIEGRYGQLESFYTYDDQYGFNHVYFEKEKKFLSIFLKLCAYSTVLVESGILYANPFHFPDEFLNRPFLSKTKSMFSRGEIVEIDDLEVLRCLFILGLRYYGAPCLYLKDIKVILWAGSDCAIVYVRDQEQVDFVRTICTTEGLYLR
;
A
#
# COMPACT_ATOMS: atom_id res chain seq x y z
N MET A 1 3.33 20.54 -16.54
CA MET A 1 4.22 19.54 -15.92
C MET A 1 3.43 18.27 -15.79
N ASN A 2 3.95 17.11 -16.21
CA ASN A 2 3.23 15.84 -16.07
C ASN A 2 3.01 15.55 -14.56
N SER A 3 1.90 14.90 -14.20
CA SER A 3 1.62 14.52 -12.81
C SER A 3 2.75 13.68 -12.22
N ARG A 4 3.33 12.79 -13.03
CA ARG A 4 4.50 11.95 -12.69
C ARG A 4 5.74 12.78 -12.34
N ASP A 5 6.14 13.72 -13.19
CA ASP A 5 7.30 14.60 -12.94
C ASP A 5 7.10 15.43 -11.67
N SER A 6 5.87 15.88 -11.44
CA SER A 6 5.49 16.64 -10.25
C SER A 6 5.64 15.81 -8.98
N LEU A 7 5.26 14.53 -9.03
CA LEU A 7 5.45 13.60 -7.93
C LEU A 7 6.93 13.26 -7.73
N CYS A 8 7.70 13.01 -8.79
CA CYS A 8 9.14 12.80 -8.68
C CYS A 8 9.83 13.94 -7.93
N HIS A 9 9.56 15.19 -8.34
CA HIS A 9 10.11 16.35 -7.66
C HIS A 9 9.62 16.48 -6.20
N LEU A 10 8.34 16.18 -5.94
CA LEU A 10 7.77 16.23 -4.59
C LEU A 10 8.37 15.18 -3.64
N PHE A 11 8.66 13.99 -4.15
CA PHE A 11 9.21 12.88 -3.36
C PHE A 11 10.73 12.78 -3.45
N ASP A 12 11.41 13.65 -4.21
CA ASP A 12 12.85 13.58 -4.43
C ASP A 12 13.27 12.22 -5.02
N ILE A 13 12.57 11.84 -6.10
CA ILE A 13 12.79 10.61 -6.87
C ILE A 13 13.41 11.00 -8.22
N ASP A 14 14.59 10.45 -8.47
CA ASP A 14 15.25 10.45 -9.76
C ASP A 14 14.82 9.22 -10.57
N LEU A 15 14.12 9.44 -11.69
CA LEU A 15 13.69 8.37 -12.59
C LEU A 15 14.86 7.74 -13.34
N SER A 16 15.89 8.51 -13.68
CA SER A 16 17.05 7.97 -14.39
C SER A 16 17.78 6.93 -13.55
N LEU A 17 17.87 7.18 -12.24
CA LEU A 17 18.43 6.23 -11.29
C LEU A 17 17.59 4.95 -11.19
N LEU A 18 16.25 5.04 -11.26
CA LEU A 18 15.37 3.87 -11.28
C LEU A 18 15.53 3.08 -12.58
N ASP A 19 15.66 3.78 -13.71
CA ASP A 19 15.84 3.17 -15.04
C ASP A 19 17.21 2.47 -15.21
N GLU A 20 18.23 2.86 -14.44
CA GLU A 20 19.53 2.17 -14.40
C GLU A 20 19.48 0.85 -13.62
N ASN A 21 18.52 0.71 -12.70
CA ASN A 21 18.40 -0.45 -11.80
C ASN A 21 17.22 -1.36 -12.17
N LEU A 22 16.73 -1.27 -13.41
CA LEU A 22 15.59 -2.04 -13.90
C LEU A 22 15.80 -3.55 -13.73
N ILE A 23 14.92 -4.17 -12.95
CA ILE A 23 14.86 -5.63 -12.81
C ILE A 23 14.03 -6.24 -13.95
N ASP A 24 13.05 -5.49 -14.47
CA ASP A 24 12.20 -5.84 -15.61
C ASP A 24 11.93 -4.62 -16.53
N SER A 25 11.64 -4.85 -17.80
CA SER A 25 11.42 -3.81 -18.83
C SER A 25 9.95 -3.48 -19.09
N ASP A 26 9.00 -4.31 -18.66
CA ASP A 26 7.58 -4.16 -18.97
C ASP A 26 6.81 -3.44 -17.85
N TRP A 27 6.97 -2.11 -17.80
CA TRP A 27 6.30 -1.23 -16.84
C TRP A 27 4.91 -0.81 -17.31
N GLU A 28 3.86 -1.28 -16.64
CA GLU A 28 2.50 -0.79 -16.90
C GLU A 28 2.15 0.44 -16.05
N ASN A 29 2.65 0.50 -14.81
CA ASN A 29 2.38 1.60 -13.87
C ASN A 29 3.62 2.44 -13.51
N PHE A 30 3.40 3.61 -12.91
CA PHE A 30 4.42 4.59 -12.55
C PHE A 30 5.31 4.11 -11.39
N LEU A 31 4.82 4.10 -10.15
CA LEU A 31 5.60 3.66 -8.98
C LEU A 31 4.97 2.48 -8.23
N SER A 32 3.72 2.08 -8.55
CA SER A 32 3.14 0.88 -7.94
C SER A 32 3.99 -0.36 -8.17
N ASP A 33 4.60 -0.45 -9.35
CA ASP A 33 5.39 -1.61 -9.75
C ASP A 33 6.88 -1.42 -9.42
N LYS A 34 7.33 -0.19 -9.11
CA LYS A 34 8.77 0.18 -8.90
C LYS A 34 9.27 -0.07 -7.49
N ARG A 35 8.52 -0.85 -6.70
CA ARG A 35 8.76 -0.99 -5.26
C ARG A 35 10.16 -1.55 -4.97
N GLU A 36 10.63 -2.49 -5.78
CA GLU A 36 11.92 -3.16 -5.55
C GLU A 36 13.10 -2.24 -5.90
N GLU A 37 13.02 -1.55 -7.02
CA GLU A 37 13.99 -0.54 -7.46
C GLU A 37 14.03 0.64 -6.48
N MET A 38 12.86 1.07 -5.99
CA MET A 38 12.77 2.08 -4.93
C MET A 38 13.49 1.64 -3.66
N ASN A 39 13.34 0.37 -3.27
CA ASN A 39 14.03 -0.20 -2.12
C ASN A 39 15.55 -0.32 -2.31
N ILE A 40 16.01 -0.54 -3.54
CA ILE A 40 17.44 -0.55 -3.88
C ILE A 40 18.01 0.87 -3.82
N CYS A 41 17.40 1.82 -4.54
CA CYS A 41 17.92 3.17 -4.73
C CYS A 41 17.74 4.05 -3.49
N TYR A 42 16.65 3.86 -2.76
CA TYR A 42 16.25 4.72 -1.64
C TYR A 42 16.08 3.96 -0.34
N LYS A 43 16.88 2.91 -0.11
CA LYS A 43 16.82 2.04 1.07
C LYS A 43 16.66 2.77 2.40
N ASN A 44 17.34 3.92 2.58
CA ASN A 44 17.29 4.70 3.83
C ASN A 44 15.98 5.47 4.05
N ARG A 45 15.13 5.57 3.03
CA ARG A 45 13.81 6.22 3.05
C ARG A 45 12.68 5.20 2.97
N MET A 46 13.00 3.91 2.83
CA MET A 46 12.05 2.82 2.72
C MET A 46 11.89 2.13 4.06
N HIS A 47 10.66 2.07 4.54
CA HIS A 47 10.29 1.51 5.83
C HIS A 47 9.14 0.52 5.67
N ILE A 48 8.98 -0.33 6.68
CA ILE A 48 7.93 -1.35 6.73
C ILE A 48 7.04 -1.09 7.94
N ILE A 49 5.74 -1.04 7.72
CA ILE A 49 4.70 -1.07 8.74
C ILE A 49 4.32 -2.52 8.99
N ASP A 50 4.49 -2.97 10.23
CA ASP A 50 4.41 -4.38 10.60
C ASP A 50 3.86 -4.53 12.03
N ASP A 51 3.27 -5.68 12.35
CA ASP A 51 2.92 -6.02 13.74
C ASP A 51 4.13 -6.52 14.53
N MET A 52 5.23 -6.85 13.83
CA MET A 52 6.49 -7.23 14.43
C MET A 52 7.50 -6.07 14.42
N PRO A 53 8.09 -5.71 15.58
CA PRO A 53 9.06 -4.61 15.65
C PRO A 53 10.40 -4.95 14.98
N LYS A 54 10.64 -6.23 14.65
CA LYS A 54 11.83 -6.72 13.97
C LYS A 54 11.46 -7.83 13.00
N ARG A 55 12.24 -7.95 11.92
CA ARG A 55 12.10 -9.07 10.98
C ARG A 55 12.28 -10.40 11.71
N VAL A 56 11.31 -11.29 11.57
CA VAL A 56 11.43 -12.68 12.00
C VAL A 56 12.46 -13.34 11.10
N THR A 57 13.55 -13.85 11.68
CA THR A 57 14.70 -14.38 10.92
C THR A 57 14.55 -15.86 10.55
N ILE A 58 13.54 -16.54 11.10
CA ILE A 58 13.34 -17.96 10.92
C ILE A 58 11.95 -18.19 10.35
N GLU A 59 11.90 -18.15 9.02
CA GLU A 59 10.70 -18.36 8.21
C GLU A 59 10.03 -19.71 8.54
N GLY A 60 8.70 -19.73 8.62
CA GLY A 60 7.92 -20.94 8.81
C GLY A 60 7.99 -21.59 10.20
N ARG A 61 8.88 -21.12 11.11
CA ARG A 61 8.95 -21.66 12.48
C ARG A 61 7.69 -21.34 13.30
N TYR A 62 7.09 -20.19 13.05
CA TYR A 62 5.89 -19.73 13.74
C TYR A 62 4.84 -19.22 12.73
N GLY A 63 4.42 -20.07 11.80
CA GLY A 63 3.40 -19.70 10.79
C GLY A 63 2.09 -19.17 11.37
N GLN A 64 1.81 -19.43 12.66
CA GLN A 64 0.67 -18.85 13.39
C GLN A 64 0.81 -17.34 13.65
N LEU A 65 2.06 -16.85 13.77
CA LEU A 65 2.37 -15.42 13.89
C LEU A 65 2.31 -14.72 12.52
N GLU A 66 2.49 -15.48 11.44
CA GLU A 66 2.37 -15.05 10.06
C GLU A 66 0.92 -15.28 9.61
N SER A 67 -0.03 -14.55 10.22
CA SER A 67 -1.44 -14.66 9.86
C SER A 67 -1.70 -13.98 8.51
N PHE A 68 -2.13 -14.75 7.52
CA PHE A 68 -2.56 -14.26 6.20
C PHE A 68 -4.06 -14.47 6.01
N TYR A 69 -4.68 -13.61 5.21
CA TYR A 69 -6.04 -13.82 4.75
C TYR A 69 -6.11 -15.05 3.85
N THR A 70 -7.06 -15.95 4.11
CA THR A 70 -7.38 -17.07 3.24
C THR A 70 -8.88 -17.09 2.97
N TYR A 71 -9.30 -17.16 1.70
CA TYR A 71 -10.71 -17.05 1.36
C TYR A 71 -11.59 -18.14 1.99
N ASP A 72 -11.06 -19.36 2.07
CA ASP A 72 -11.76 -20.55 2.59
C ASP A 72 -11.63 -20.75 4.11
N ASP A 73 -10.81 -19.92 4.77
CA ASP A 73 -10.49 -19.98 6.20
C ASP A 73 -10.21 -21.41 6.70
N GLN A 74 -9.51 -22.23 5.90
CA GLN A 74 -9.34 -23.67 6.16
C GLN A 74 -8.82 -23.96 7.59
N TYR A 75 -8.07 -23.02 8.16
CA TYR A 75 -7.45 -23.13 9.48
C TYR A 75 -8.12 -22.27 10.57
N GLY A 76 -9.17 -21.51 10.25
CA GLY A 76 -9.94 -20.71 11.22
C GLY A 76 -9.21 -19.46 11.74
N PHE A 77 -8.21 -18.94 11.03
CA PHE A 77 -7.38 -17.80 11.47
C PHE A 77 -7.81 -16.45 10.88
N ASN A 78 -8.81 -16.41 10.00
CA ASN A 78 -9.28 -15.14 9.41
C ASN A 78 -9.72 -14.12 10.46
N HIS A 79 -10.30 -14.57 11.58
CA HIS A 79 -10.67 -13.66 12.67
C HIS A 79 -9.46 -12.92 13.26
N VAL A 80 -8.30 -13.59 13.40
CA VAL A 80 -7.04 -12.98 13.85
C VAL A 80 -6.54 -11.99 12.80
N TYR A 81 -6.58 -12.40 11.52
CA TYR A 81 -6.22 -11.53 10.41
C TYR A 81 -7.10 -10.27 10.36
N PHE A 82 -8.41 -10.36 10.55
CA PHE A 82 -9.30 -9.20 10.53
C PHE A 82 -9.02 -8.20 11.65
N GLU A 83 -8.55 -8.65 12.82
CA GLU A 83 -8.06 -7.74 13.87
C GLU A 83 -6.77 -7.03 13.46
N LYS A 84 -5.87 -7.72 12.75
CA LYS A 84 -4.67 -7.10 12.15
C LYS A 84 -5.06 -6.11 11.04
N GLU A 85 -5.97 -6.49 10.14
CA GLU A 85 -6.50 -5.65 9.05
C GLU A 85 -7.08 -4.34 9.59
N LYS A 86 -7.87 -4.38 10.67
CA LYS A 86 -8.43 -3.17 11.31
C LYS A 86 -7.35 -2.17 11.72
N LYS A 87 -6.22 -2.64 12.26
CA LYS A 87 -5.09 -1.78 12.66
C LYS A 87 -4.43 -1.12 11.46
N PHE A 88 -4.17 -1.89 10.41
CA PHE A 88 -3.62 -1.34 9.16
C PHE A 88 -4.57 -0.32 8.54
N LEU A 89 -5.85 -0.64 8.43
CA LEU A 89 -6.87 0.31 7.93
C LEU A 89 -6.89 1.60 8.75
N SER A 90 -6.84 1.50 10.07
CA SER A 90 -6.79 2.67 10.96
C SER A 90 -5.56 3.55 10.66
N ILE A 91 -4.37 2.95 10.52
CA ILE A 91 -3.14 3.67 10.17
C ILE A 91 -3.26 4.34 8.80
N PHE A 92 -3.66 3.60 7.77
CA PHE A 92 -3.74 4.12 6.41
C PHE A 92 -4.73 5.28 6.31
N LEU A 93 -5.90 5.14 6.94
CA LEU A 93 -6.93 6.19 6.95
C LEU A 93 -6.47 7.43 7.72
N LYS A 94 -5.77 7.26 8.86
CA LYS A 94 -5.17 8.38 9.58
C LYS A 94 -4.13 9.09 8.71
N LEU A 95 -3.23 8.36 8.05
CA LEU A 95 -2.25 8.95 7.14
C LEU A 95 -2.91 9.74 6.01
N CYS A 96 -3.99 9.20 5.42
CA CYS A 96 -4.79 9.89 4.41
C CYS A 96 -5.44 11.17 4.95
N ALA A 97 -5.91 11.18 6.19
CA ALA A 97 -6.58 12.34 6.78
C ALA A 97 -5.68 13.59 6.89
N TYR A 98 -4.35 13.43 6.85
CA TYR A 98 -3.39 14.53 6.92
C TYR A 98 -2.85 14.95 5.55
N SER A 99 -3.41 14.46 4.45
CA SER A 99 -2.79 14.65 3.14
C SER A 99 -3.78 14.61 1.98
N THR A 100 -3.48 15.38 0.95
CA THR A 100 -4.04 15.19 -0.38
C THR A 100 -3.58 13.83 -0.91
N VAL A 101 -4.54 12.95 -1.19
CA VAL A 101 -4.29 11.56 -1.57
C VAL A 101 -4.39 11.40 -3.08
N LEU A 102 -3.28 11.05 -3.71
CA LEU A 102 -3.28 10.54 -5.08
C LEU A 102 -3.07 9.04 -5.05
N VAL A 103 -3.73 8.31 -5.95
CA VAL A 103 -3.66 6.85 -5.99
C VAL A 103 -3.37 6.35 -7.39
N GLU A 104 -2.45 5.41 -7.47
CA GLU A 104 -2.21 4.54 -8.61
C GLU A 104 -2.65 3.12 -8.25
N SER A 105 -3.42 2.46 -9.12
CA SER A 105 -3.91 1.11 -8.82
C SER A 105 -4.19 0.31 -10.09
N GLY A 106 -3.68 -0.92 -10.12
CA GLY A 106 -4.00 -1.94 -11.14
C GLY A 106 -5.40 -2.58 -11.00
N ILE A 107 -6.31 -2.01 -10.20
CA ILE A 107 -7.65 -2.59 -9.93
C ILE A 107 -8.48 -2.84 -11.20
N LEU A 108 -8.21 -2.13 -12.30
CA LEU A 108 -8.83 -2.40 -13.59
C LEU A 108 -8.54 -3.81 -14.10
N TYR A 109 -7.29 -4.24 -13.97
CA TYR A 109 -6.77 -5.51 -14.46
C TYR A 109 -7.05 -6.66 -13.48
N ALA A 110 -7.42 -6.34 -12.23
CA ALA A 110 -7.83 -7.33 -11.26
C ALA A 110 -9.10 -8.08 -11.74
N ASN A 111 -8.94 -9.39 -11.92
CA ASN A 111 -10.00 -10.30 -12.35
C ASN A 111 -11.13 -10.29 -11.31
N PRO A 112 -12.35 -9.84 -11.69
CA PRO A 112 -13.48 -9.80 -10.77
C PRO A 112 -13.76 -11.13 -10.09
N PHE A 113 -13.60 -12.25 -10.81
CA PHE A 113 -13.89 -13.60 -10.32
C PHE A 113 -12.96 -14.08 -9.21
N HIS A 114 -11.85 -13.35 -8.95
CA HIS A 114 -10.97 -13.64 -7.82
C HIS A 114 -11.33 -12.82 -6.58
N PHE A 115 -12.17 -11.79 -6.69
CA PHE A 115 -12.58 -11.06 -5.49
C PHE A 115 -13.50 -11.92 -4.61
N PRO A 116 -13.41 -11.77 -3.28
CA PRO A 116 -14.36 -12.39 -2.37
C PRO A 116 -15.80 -11.97 -2.69
N ASP A 117 -16.76 -12.86 -2.43
CA ASP A 117 -18.19 -12.64 -2.72
C ASP A 117 -18.72 -11.32 -2.14
N GLU A 118 -18.18 -10.88 -1.00
CA GLU A 118 -18.53 -9.61 -0.36
C GLU A 118 -18.20 -8.35 -1.19
N PHE A 119 -17.34 -8.46 -2.21
CA PHE A 119 -16.99 -7.40 -3.16
C PHE A 119 -17.72 -7.52 -4.50
N LEU A 120 -18.10 -8.73 -4.91
CA LEU A 120 -18.59 -9.06 -6.26
C LEU A 120 -19.92 -8.38 -6.65
N ASN A 121 -20.67 -7.82 -5.69
CA ASN A 121 -21.95 -7.15 -5.96
C ASN A 121 -22.07 -5.75 -5.34
N ARG A 122 -20.95 -5.13 -4.94
CA ARG A 122 -21.00 -3.80 -4.32
C ARG A 122 -20.93 -2.69 -5.37
N PRO A 123 -21.87 -1.71 -5.37
CA PRO A 123 -21.82 -0.51 -6.22
C PRO A 123 -20.47 0.23 -6.17
N PHE A 124 -19.80 0.07 -5.04
CA PHE A 124 -18.51 0.64 -4.73
C PHE A 124 -17.33 0.05 -5.51
N LEU A 125 -17.31 -1.25 -5.83
CA LEU A 125 -16.25 -1.83 -6.65
C LEU A 125 -16.34 -1.28 -8.08
N SER A 126 -17.56 -1.16 -8.61
CA SER A 126 -17.82 -0.52 -9.91
C SER A 126 -17.45 0.96 -9.89
N LYS A 127 -17.81 1.69 -8.84
CA LYS A 127 -17.40 3.10 -8.64
C LYS A 127 -15.88 3.22 -8.63
N THR A 128 -15.20 2.40 -7.85
CA THR A 128 -13.73 2.39 -7.73
C THR A 128 -13.09 2.09 -9.08
N LYS A 129 -13.50 1.02 -9.78
CA LYS A 129 -12.98 0.70 -11.12
C LYS A 129 -13.20 1.83 -12.13
N SER A 130 -14.33 2.52 -12.09
CA SER A 130 -14.61 3.64 -13.02
C SER A 130 -13.64 4.81 -12.86
N MET A 131 -13.10 5.03 -11.65
CA MET A 131 -12.14 6.10 -11.37
C MET A 131 -10.79 5.87 -12.06
N PHE A 132 -10.35 4.61 -12.19
CA PHE A 132 -9.01 4.28 -12.70
C PHE A 132 -8.95 3.99 -14.20
N SER A 133 -10.01 4.30 -14.97
CA SER A 133 -10.30 3.88 -16.35
C SER A 133 -9.19 4.02 -17.42
N ARG A 134 -8.03 4.62 -17.11
CA ARG A 134 -6.89 4.83 -18.03
C ARG A 134 -5.51 4.52 -17.44
N GLY A 135 -5.41 3.85 -16.29
CA GLY A 135 -4.12 3.65 -15.61
C GLY A 135 -3.51 4.98 -15.13
N GLU A 136 -4.38 5.97 -14.86
CA GLU A 136 -3.97 7.29 -14.42
C GLU A 136 -3.84 7.33 -12.89
N ILE A 137 -3.02 8.26 -12.41
CA ILE A 137 -2.95 8.63 -11.00
C ILE A 137 -4.15 9.51 -10.69
N VAL A 138 -5.01 9.08 -9.76
CA VAL A 138 -6.29 9.72 -9.46
C VAL A 138 -6.25 10.34 -8.07
N GLU A 139 -6.75 11.56 -7.93
CA GLU A 139 -6.99 12.17 -6.61
C GLU A 139 -8.26 11.58 -6.00
N ILE A 140 -8.18 11.11 -4.75
CA ILE A 140 -9.30 10.47 -4.06
C ILE A 140 -9.55 11.15 -2.71
N ASP A 141 -10.77 11.67 -2.55
CA ASP A 141 -11.28 12.26 -1.31
C ASP A 141 -12.39 11.41 -0.64
N ASP A 142 -12.83 10.34 -1.31
CA ASP A 142 -13.86 9.43 -0.81
C ASP A 142 -13.27 8.35 0.10
N LEU A 143 -13.59 8.46 1.39
CA LEU A 143 -13.14 7.53 2.43
C LEU A 143 -13.52 6.08 2.13
N GLU A 144 -14.71 5.83 1.60
CA GLU A 144 -15.17 4.48 1.33
C GLU A 144 -14.35 3.89 0.19
N VAL A 145 -14.10 4.64 -0.89
CA VAL A 145 -13.21 4.23 -2.00
C VAL A 145 -11.82 3.86 -1.48
N LEU A 146 -11.20 4.69 -0.63
CA LEU A 146 -9.91 4.39 -0.01
C LEU A 146 -9.97 3.08 0.79
N ARG A 147 -11.04 2.85 1.55
CA ARG A 147 -11.23 1.59 2.28
C ARG A 147 -11.33 0.37 1.36
N CYS A 148 -11.93 0.46 0.16
CA CYS A 148 -11.82 -0.64 -0.83
C CYS A 148 -10.38 -0.93 -1.12
N LEU A 149 -9.68 0.11 -1.56
CA LEU A 149 -8.35 -0.06 -2.13
C LEU A 149 -7.43 -0.69 -1.09
N PHE A 150 -7.50 -0.22 0.15
CA PHE A 150 -6.74 -0.83 1.25
C PHE A 150 -7.14 -2.27 1.53
N ILE A 151 -8.42 -2.62 1.62
CA ILE A 151 -8.81 -4.02 1.87
C ILE A 151 -8.36 -4.91 0.72
N LEU A 152 -8.51 -4.45 -0.54
CA LEU A 152 -8.03 -5.20 -1.69
C LEU A 152 -6.51 -5.38 -1.67
N GLY A 153 -5.75 -4.36 -1.25
CA GLY A 153 -4.31 -4.43 -1.06
C GLY A 153 -3.90 -5.41 0.03
N LEU A 154 -4.50 -5.28 1.22
CA LEU A 154 -4.25 -6.12 2.38
C LEU A 154 -4.60 -7.61 2.11
N ARG A 155 -5.58 -7.87 1.24
CA ARG A 155 -6.01 -9.25 0.91
C ARG A 155 -5.43 -9.78 -0.39
N TYR A 156 -4.41 -9.12 -0.94
CA TYR A 156 -3.69 -9.56 -2.14
C TYR A 156 -4.54 -9.63 -3.43
N TYR A 157 -5.58 -8.79 -3.51
CA TYR A 157 -6.41 -8.65 -4.71
C TYR A 157 -6.08 -7.41 -5.54
N GLY A 158 -5.12 -6.60 -5.10
CA GLY A 158 -4.58 -5.47 -5.82
C GLY A 158 -3.32 -4.94 -5.13
N ALA A 159 -2.65 -3.98 -5.76
CA ALA A 159 -1.48 -3.32 -5.20
C ALA A 159 -1.65 -1.80 -5.33
N PRO A 160 -2.53 -1.17 -4.53
CA PRO A 160 -2.68 0.28 -4.58
C PRO A 160 -1.41 0.94 -4.04
N CYS A 161 -0.94 1.93 -4.80
CA CYS A 161 0.16 2.81 -4.42
C CYS A 161 -0.42 4.21 -4.20
N LEU A 162 -0.24 4.75 -3.00
CA LEU A 162 -0.79 6.04 -2.61
C LEU A 162 0.34 7.05 -2.42
N TYR A 163 0.15 8.24 -2.99
CA TYR A 163 1.02 9.39 -2.80
C TYR A 163 0.33 10.38 -1.87
N LEU A 164 0.84 10.47 -0.65
CA LEU A 164 0.36 11.39 0.37
C LEU A 164 1.21 12.67 0.27
N LYS A 165 0.73 13.64 -0.51
CA LYS A 165 1.53 14.81 -0.93
C LYS A 165 2.01 15.69 0.21
N ASP A 166 1.14 15.99 1.17
CA ASP A 166 1.40 17.00 2.21
C ASP A 166 2.37 16.48 3.28
N ILE A 167 2.27 15.19 3.61
CA ILE A 167 3.20 14.51 4.52
C ILE A 167 4.36 13.82 3.80
N LYS A 168 4.44 13.92 2.47
CA LYS A 168 5.51 13.36 1.61
C LYS A 168 5.82 11.89 1.90
N VAL A 169 4.75 11.09 1.99
CA VAL A 169 4.81 9.63 2.13
C VAL A 169 4.27 8.95 0.87
N ILE A 170 4.93 7.89 0.42
CA ILE A 170 4.36 6.94 -0.54
C ILE A 170 4.03 5.67 0.22
N LEU A 171 2.83 5.13 0.03
CA LEU A 171 2.34 3.93 0.72
C LEU A 171 1.96 2.87 -0.31
N TRP A 172 2.59 1.70 -0.20
CA TRP A 172 2.18 0.47 -0.89
C TRP A 172 1.47 -0.43 0.12
N ALA A 173 0.14 -0.57 -0.03
CA ALA A 173 -0.61 -1.48 0.82
C ALA A 173 -0.40 -2.93 0.34
N GLY A 174 0.26 -3.73 1.17
CA GLY A 174 0.55 -5.16 0.93
C GLY A 174 -0.11 -6.04 1.98
N SER A 175 -0.09 -7.36 1.76
CA SER A 175 -0.96 -8.29 2.50
C SER A 175 -0.56 -8.60 3.94
N ASP A 176 0.73 -8.58 4.22
CA ASP A 176 1.36 -9.00 5.47
C ASP A 176 1.99 -7.83 6.21
N CYS A 177 2.50 -6.88 5.44
CA CYS A 177 3.05 -5.62 5.87
C CYS A 177 2.72 -4.54 4.84
N ALA A 178 2.84 -3.29 5.25
CA ALA A 178 2.79 -2.16 4.31
C ALA A 178 4.19 -1.61 4.13
N ILE A 179 4.55 -1.27 2.90
CA ILE A 179 5.82 -0.61 2.63
C ILE A 179 5.53 0.89 2.48
N VAL A 180 6.37 1.71 3.09
CA VAL A 180 6.28 3.16 2.95
C VAL A 180 7.62 3.78 2.59
N TYR A 181 7.58 4.70 1.63
CA TYR A 181 8.66 5.62 1.39
C TYR A 181 8.37 6.90 2.17
N VAL A 182 9.35 7.41 2.90
CA VAL A 182 9.22 8.65 3.65
C VAL A 182 10.36 9.59 3.26
N ARG A 183 10.02 10.74 2.68
CA ARG A 183 11.05 11.67 2.16
C ARG A 183 11.90 12.28 3.28
N ASP A 184 11.24 12.76 4.34
CA ASP A 184 11.85 13.59 5.37
C ASP A 184 11.84 12.88 6.74
N GLN A 185 12.92 13.03 7.52
CA GLN A 185 13.04 12.37 8.83
C GLN A 185 11.93 12.77 9.82
N GLU A 186 11.46 14.02 9.78
CA GLU A 186 10.32 14.48 10.58
C GLU A 186 9.05 13.67 10.30
N GLN A 187 8.83 13.31 9.03
CA GLN A 187 7.69 12.51 8.60
C GLN A 187 7.84 11.05 9.05
N VAL A 188 9.07 10.54 9.22
CA VAL A 188 9.31 9.20 9.76
C VAL A 188 8.80 9.11 11.19
N ASP A 189 9.09 10.12 12.03
CA ASP A 189 8.66 10.13 13.43
C ASP A 189 7.15 10.29 13.54
N PHE A 190 6.54 11.08 12.66
CA PHE A 190 5.09 11.21 12.55
C PHE A 190 4.41 9.88 12.19
N VAL A 191 4.85 9.22 11.11
CA VAL A 191 4.33 7.92 10.67
C VAL A 191 4.53 6.87 11.78
N ARG A 192 5.71 6.83 12.42
CA ARG A 192 6.01 5.93 13.53
C ARG A 192 5.05 6.14 14.71
N THR A 193 4.71 7.38 15.01
CA THR A 193 3.75 7.71 16.08
C THR A 193 2.36 7.16 15.74
N ILE A 194 1.88 7.37 14.50
CA ILE A 194 0.61 6.80 14.06
C ILE A 194 0.62 5.27 14.17
N CYS A 195 1.67 4.60 13.69
CA CYS A 195 1.78 3.14 13.78
C CYS A 195 1.69 2.65 15.23
N THR A 196 2.48 3.24 16.14
CA THR A 196 2.54 2.80 17.54
C THR A 196 1.24 3.04 18.30
N THR A 197 0.47 4.08 17.96
CA THR A 197 -0.87 4.30 18.56
C THR A 197 -1.87 3.19 18.23
N GLU A 198 -1.69 2.50 17.11
CA GLU A 198 -2.52 1.37 16.68
C GLU A 198 -1.88 0.01 17.03
N GLY A 199 -0.76 0.01 17.74
CA GLY A 199 -0.04 -1.19 18.15
C GLY A 199 0.70 -1.90 17.00
N LEU A 200 1.06 -1.16 15.94
CA LEU A 200 2.00 -1.60 14.90
C LEU A 200 3.33 -0.82 15.01
N TYR A 201 4.32 -1.23 14.23
CA TYR A 201 5.66 -0.67 14.24
C TYR A 201 6.05 -0.17 12.86
N LEU A 202 6.86 0.90 12.81
CA LEU A 202 7.56 1.35 11.62
C LEU A 202 9.05 0.97 11.76
N ARG A 203 9.56 0.13 10.87
CA ARG A 203 10.95 -0.35 10.87
C ARG A 203 11.70 -0.02 9.59
#